data_AF-A0A920FAQ0-F1
#
_entry.id   AF-A0A920FAQ0-F1
#
_cell.length_a   1.000
_cell.length_b   1.000
_cell.length_c   1.000
_cell.angle_alpha   90.00
_cell.angle_beta   90.00
_cell.angle_gamma   90.00
#
_symmetry.space_group_name_H-M   'P 1'
#
loop_
_entity.id
_entity.type
_entity.pdbx_description
1 polymer ?
#
loop_
_entity_poly.entity_id
_entity_poly.type
_entity_poly.pdbx_seq_one_letter_code
_entity_poly.pdbx_strand_id
1 'polypeptide(L)'
;MCFRKSQKYLEAGADVLFVEAPENRDQMEKMNFQFSDRVPLLANMVEGGKTPISGADDLEELGYSIVIFREGTVRAVSLLCRNIWDN
;
A
#
# COMPACT_ATOMS: atom_id res chain seq x y z
N MET A 1 6.18 15.73 3.08
CA MET A 1 7.53 15.40 2.51
C MET A 1 7.46 14.44 1.32
N CYS A 2 6.45 13.55 1.21
CA CYS A 2 6.28 12.63 0.07
C CYS A 2 5.94 13.31 -1.28
N PHE A 3 4.90 14.15 -1.36
CA PHE A 3 4.39 14.68 -2.65
C PHE A 3 5.45 15.30 -3.57
N ARG A 4 6.31 16.18 -3.04
CA ARG A 4 7.37 16.83 -3.84
C ARG A 4 8.38 15.82 -4.39
N LYS A 5 8.67 14.75 -3.64
CA LYS A 5 9.55 13.68 -4.12
C LYS A 5 8.84 12.83 -5.17
N SER A 6 7.57 12.47 -4.96
CA SER A 6 6.76 11.72 -5.91
C SER A 6 6.67 12.42 -7.28
N GLN A 7 6.49 13.75 -7.31
CA GLN A 7 6.50 14.50 -8.57
C GLN A 7 7.85 14.41 -9.30
N LYS A 8 8.97 14.50 -8.59
CA LYS A 8 10.31 14.36 -9.20
C LYS A 8 10.56 12.98 -9.77
N TYR A 9 10.08 11.93 -9.11
CA TYR A 9 10.19 10.57 -9.64
C TYR A 9 9.31 10.35 -10.87
N LEU A 10 8.14 10.98 -10.90
CA LEU A 10 7.27 10.98 -12.08
C LEU A 10 7.93 11.71 -13.27
N GLU A 11 8.52 12.88 -13.04
CA GLU A 11 9.28 13.63 -14.04
C GLU A 11 10.52 12.85 -14.55
N ALA A 12 11.11 12.02 -13.69
CA ALA A 12 12.21 11.13 -14.05
C ALA A 12 11.76 9.89 -14.85
N GLY A 13 10.45 9.70 -15.08
CA GLY A 13 9.90 8.62 -15.91
C GLY A 13 9.62 7.32 -15.13
N ALA A 14 9.28 7.39 -13.85
CA ALA A 14 8.84 6.21 -13.10
C ALA A 14 7.55 5.60 -13.69
N ASP A 15 7.55 4.30 -13.98
CA ASP A 15 6.38 3.55 -14.49
C ASP A 15 5.32 3.26 -13.43
N VAL A 16 5.72 3.24 -12.15
CA VAL A 16 4.84 3.02 -11.00
C VAL A 16 5.32 3.92 -9.86
N LEU A 17 4.40 4.54 -9.13
CA LEU A 17 4.73 5.25 -7.90
C LEU A 17 4.26 4.47 -6.67
N PHE A 18 5.21 4.19 -5.79
CA PHE A 18 4.96 3.79 -4.42
C PHE A 18 5.24 4.98 -3.50
N VAL A 19 4.22 5.44 -2.80
CA VAL A 19 4.36 6.50 -1.80
C VAL A 19 4.36 5.89 -0.42
N GLU A 20 5.47 6.05 0.28
CA GLU A 20 5.68 5.40 1.58
C GLU A 20 4.71 5.93 2.66
N ALA A 21 4.09 4.98 3.35
CA ALA A 21 3.35 5.11 4.61
C ALA A 21 2.37 6.31 4.71
N PRO A 22 1.33 6.40 3.86
CA PRO A 22 0.20 7.28 4.16
C PRO A 22 -0.40 6.88 5.51
N GLU A 23 -0.63 7.85 6.39
CA GLU A 23 -1.02 7.63 7.80
C GLU A 23 -2.54 7.47 7.99
N ASN A 24 -3.34 7.79 6.95
CA ASN A 24 -4.79 7.67 6.97
C ASN A 24 -5.38 7.62 5.55
N ARG A 25 -6.67 7.28 5.45
CA ARG A 25 -7.41 7.17 4.18
C ARG A 25 -7.41 8.48 3.38
N ASP A 26 -7.60 9.62 4.03
CA ASP A 26 -7.58 10.94 3.36
C ASP A 26 -6.25 11.21 2.65
N GLN A 27 -5.12 10.78 3.22
CA GLN A 27 -3.83 10.90 2.56
C GLN A 27 -3.75 9.98 1.33
N MET A 28 -4.30 8.77 1.41
CA MET A 28 -4.36 7.84 0.27
C MET A 28 -5.20 8.40 -0.87
N GLU A 29 -6.39 8.91 -0.56
CA GLU A 29 -7.28 9.57 -1.53
C GLU A 29 -6.62 10.77 -2.21
N LYS A 30 -5.93 11.62 -1.44
CA LYS A 30 -5.18 12.76 -2.00
C LYS A 30 -4.04 12.32 -2.92
N MET A 31 -3.36 11.22 -2.62
CA MET A 31 -2.32 10.67 -3.50
C MET A 31 -2.93 10.16 -4.80
N ASN A 32 -4.02 9.38 -4.71
CA ASN A 32 -4.71 8.86 -5.88
C ASN A 32 -5.25 9.99 -6.76
N PHE A 33 -5.94 10.97 -6.18
CA PHE A 33 -6.40 12.14 -6.89
C PHE A 33 -5.29 12.89 -7.64
N GLN A 34 -4.09 12.95 -7.07
CA GLN A 34 -2.99 13.72 -7.65
C GLN A 34 -2.17 12.98 -8.72
N PHE A 35 -2.10 11.65 -8.65
CA PHE A 35 -1.15 10.86 -9.45
C PHE A 35 -1.77 9.76 -10.30
N SER A 36 -2.94 9.22 -9.96
CA SER A 36 -3.50 8.02 -10.61
C SER A 36 -3.74 8.18 -12.12
N ASP A 37 -4.12 9.39 -12.57
CA ASP A 37 -4.30 9.69 -14.00
C ASP A 37 -2.99 9.71 -14.80
N ARG A 38 -1.85 9.79 -14.12
CA ARG A 38 -0.52 9.96 -14.74
C ARG A 38 0.32 8.71 -14.65
N VAL A 39 0.14 7.91 -13.59
CA VAL A 39 0.95 6.73 -13.30
C VAL A 39 0.22 5.79 -12.35
N PRO A 40 0.30 4.46 -12.57
CA PRO A 40 -0.19 3.47 -11.63
C PRO A 40 0.41 3.66 -10.23
N LEU A 41 -0.45 3.51 -9.22
CA LEU A 41 -0.06 3.62 -7.82
C LEU A 41 -0.01 2.24 -7.16
N LEU A 42 1.06 2.03 -6.39
CA LEU A 42 1.26 0.83 -5.60
C LEU A 42 0.99 1.11 -4.12
N ALA A 43 0.17 0.26 -3.50
CA ALA A 43 -0.04 0.22 -2.07
C ALA A 43 0.70 -0.99 -1.47
N ASN A 44 1.57 -0.75 -0.48
CA ASN A 44 2.28 -1.81 0.25
C ASN A 44 1.69 -1.93 1.65
N MET A 45 0.80 -2.91 1.84
CA MET A 45 0.13 -3.17 3.10
C MET A 45 1.06 -3.94 4.05
N VAL A 46 1.27 -3.37 5.24
CA VAL A 46 2.10 -3.93 6.32
C VAL A 46 1.25 -3.99 7.58
N GLU A 47 1.26 -5.14 8.24
CA GLU A 47 0.44 -5.33 9.44
C GLU A 47 1.12 -4.66 10.65
N GLY A 48 0.35 -3.88 11.43
CA GLY A 48 0.93 -3.03 12.49
C GLY A 48 1.69 -1.80 11.97
N GLY A 49 1.64 -1.52 10.66
CA GLY A 49 2.15 -0.29 10.07
C GLY A 49 1.27 0.94 10.37
N LYS A 50 1.70 2.10 9.87
CA LYS A 50 0.94 3.36 10.01
C LYS A 50 -0.26 3.45 9.07
N THR A 51 -0.24 2.72 7.97
CA THR A 51 -1.33 2.75 6.98
C THR A 51 -2.45 1.82 7.44
N PRO A 52 -3.70 2.29 7.52
CA PRO A 52 -4.84 1.44 7.85
C PRO A 52 -4.94 0.26 6.88
N ILE A 53 -4.97 -0.97 7.42
CA ILE A 53 -5.12 -2.18 6.60
C ILE A 53 -6.49 -2.11 5.91
N SER A 54 -6.49 -2.13 4.59
CA SER A 54 -7.70 -2.15 3.75
C SER A 54 -7.66 -3.40 2.86
N GLY A 55 -8.83 -3.88 2.44
CA GLY A 55 -8.93 -5.00 1.49
C GLY A 55 -8.38 -4.62 0.12
N ALA A 56 -8.14 -5.61 -0.73
CA ALA A 56 -7.75 -5.35 -2.12
C ALA A 56 -8.83 -4.55 -2.86
N ASP A 57 -10.10 -4.94 -2.71
CA ASP A 57 -11.26 -4.29 -3.31
C ASP A 57 -11.38 -2.82 -2.86
N ASP A 58 -11.21 -2.54 -1.57
CA ASP A 58 -11.24 -1.16 -1.03
C ASP A 58 -10.14 -0.29 -1.66
N LEU A 59 -8.96 -0.87 -1.91
CA LEU A 59 -7.81 -0.17 -2.50
C LEU A 59 -7.99 0.03 -4.00
N GLU A 60 -8.62 -0.92 -4.69
CA GLU A 60 -9.03 -0.78 -6.09
C GLU A 60 -10.05 0.35 -6.25
N GLU A 61 -11.08 0.39 -5.40
CA GLU A 61 -12.08 1.47 -5.38
C GLU A 61 -11.46 2.85 -5.12
N LEU A 62 -10.39 2.88 -4.32
CA LEU A 62 -9.63 4.10 -4.08
C LEU A 62 -8.82 4.54 -5.31
N GLY A 63 -8.51 3.65 -6.25
CA GLY A 63 -7.74 3.94 -7.46
C GLY A 63 -6.30 3.42 -7.45
N TYR A 64 -5.95 2.49 -6.54
CA TYR A 64 -4.66 1.80 -6.60
C TYR A 64 -4.67 0.70 -7.66
N SER A 65 -3.59 0.62 -8.44
CA SER A 65 -3.46 -0.38 -9.50
C SER A 65 -2.74 -1.64 -9.04
N ILE A 66 -1.93 -1.55 -7.97
CA ILE A 66 -1.12 -2.66 -7.46
C ILE A 66 -1.19 -2.66 -5.94
N VAL A 67 -1.43 -3.83 -5.34
CA VAL A 67 -1.41 -4.02 -3.89
C VAL A 67 -0.47 -5.17 -3.54
N ILE A 68 0.40 -4.95 -2.54
CA ILE A 68 1.28 -5.98 -1.98
C ILE A 68 0.95 -6.16 -0.50
N PHE A 69 0.66 -7.38 -0.08
CA PHE A 69 0.47 -7.75 1.33
C PHE A 69 1.72 -8.47 1.85
N ARG A 70 2.73 -7.70 2.28
CA ARG A 70 4.09 -8.22 2.52
C ARG A 70 4.16 -9.32 3.61
N GLU A 71 3.30 -9.25 4.62
CA GLU A 71 3.39 -10.12 5.81
C GLU A 71 2.30 -11.19 5.87
N GLY A 72 1.35 -11.18 4.93
CA GLY A 72 0.17 -12.06 4.98
C GLY A 72 0.56 -13.54 5.08
N THR A 73 1.46 -14.00 4.21
CA THR A 73 1.92 -15.40 4.19
C THR A 73 2.67 -15.79 5.47
N VAL A 74 3.64 -14.97 5.89
CA VAL A 74 4.48 -15.25 7.08
C VAL A 74 3.61 -15.34 8.33
N ARG A 75 2.62 -14.46 8.46
CA ARG A 75 1.71 -14.47 9.60
C ARG A 75 0.75 -15.64 9.57
N ALA A 76 0.16 -15.96 8.41
CA ALA A 76 -0.72 -17.12 8.26
C ALA A 76 0.02 -18.41 8.69
N VAL A 77 1.26 -18.59 8.25
CA VAL A 77 2.12 -19.71 8.67
C VAL A 77 2.40 -19.66 10.17
N SER A 78 2.74 -18.50 10.72
CA SER A 78 3.03 -18.35 12.15
C SER A 78 1.84 -18.71 13.04
N LEU A 79 0.62 -18.33 12.64
CA LEU A 79 -0.61 -18.68 13.34
C LEU A 79 -0.91 -20.19 13.26
N LEU A 80 -0.69 -20.80 12.10
CA LEU A 80 -0.83 -22.25 11.92
C LEU A 80 0.14 -23.02 12.83
N CYS A 81 1.43 -22.66 12.81
CA CYS A 81 2.45 -23.29 13.63
C CYS A 81 2.13 -23.15 15.13
N ARG A 82 1.64 -21.99 15.56
CA ARG A 82 1.22 -21.77 16.95
C ARG A 82 0.05 -22.68 17.33
N ASN A 83 -0.97 -22.78 16.48
CA ASN A 83 -2.11 -23.67 16.73
C ASN A 83 -1.70 -25.15 16.78
N ILE A 84 -0.73 -25.58 15.97
CA ILE A 84 -0.21 -26.96 16.03
C ILE A 84 0.56 -27.20 17.34
N TRP A 85 1.32 -26.22 17.81
CA TRP A 85 2.12 -26.34 19.03
C TRP A 85 1.28 -26.30 20.30
N ASP A 86 0.21 -25.51 20.30
CA ASP A 86 -0.67 -25.31 21.45
C ASP A 86 -1.75 -26.43 21.59
N ASN A 87 -1.82 -27.38 20.65
CA ASN A 87 -2.65 -28.61 20.71
C ASN A 87 -1.79 -29.86 20.96
#